data_AF-A0A8C3G6P3-F1
#
_entry.id   AF-A0A8C3G6P3-F1
#
_cell.length_a   1.000
_cell.length_b   1.000
_cell.length_c   1.000
_cell.angle_alpha   90.00
_cell.angle_beta   90.00
_cell.angle_gamma   90.00
#
_symmetry.space_group_name_H-M   'P 1'
#
loop_
_entity.id
_entity.type
_entity.pdbx_description
1 polymer ?
#
loop_
_entity_poly.entity_id
_entity_poly.type
_entity_poly.pdbx_seq_one_letter_code
_entity_poly.pdbx_strand_id
1 'polypeptide(L)'
;REVLGRASWTWGPNGHGAILLVNCDTERRYRKKLDSESDHVSERSDLKDMSVMVLRTKGPAKLPEGYKLTMHISQGDAESVRVFKTRSFEMTVLSQEVPYLGGTGEMNFYAEGLRFPDKDFNGLIRIHLSLLEPISTGLPETPIFTDTVVFRVAPWIMTPNTLQPSEVFVCSTPDNFHFLRSMKQLVASSGYKLKICHAYLNRGDRWMQDELEFGYIDSPHHRFPVVLDSPRDGELMDFPYSELLGPDFGYVTRFAEKKDVSSLDSFGNLEVSPPVTVNGKHFPLGRIIIGVAFPTATKGRNMTKVVQDFLWAQKVQEPIALFSDWLYVGHVDEFMTFVPAPDRKGFRLLLASPDAGLKLFRGLHNDGHGQAKLFEGLKDEEQITVDEILKDEGLRAENNYVQSCIDWNRDVLKRELGLDEEDIIDLPILFKLVVDNNAEFRALAYYPDMVNMIVLGKNLGIPKPFGPKVNGRCALEAEMCSLLESLGLSCTFINDFASYHKLLGEVHCGSNVRREPFDFKWWNLEM
;
A
#
# COMPACT_ATOMS: atom_id res chain seq x y z
N ARG A 1 -17.64 -6.48 -40.34
CA ARG A 1 -18.46 -6.19 -39.14
C ARG A 1 -17.47 -5.73 -38.08
N GLU A 2 -17.48 -4.44 -37.74
CA GLU A 2 -16.83 -4.00 -36.51
C GLU A 2 -17.40 -4.83 -35.36
N VAL A 3 -16.53 -5.40 -34.55
CA VAL A 3 -16.94 -5.96 -33.28
C VAL A 3 -17.00 -4.76 -32.34
N LEU A 4 -18.23 -4.33 -32.00
CA LEU A 4 -18.49 -3.21 -31.10
C LEU A 4 -17.60 -3.31 -29.84
N GLY A 5 -16.91 -2.22 -29.50
CA GLY A 5 -16.18 -2.06 -28.24
C GLY A 5 -14.67 -2.29 -28.26
N ARG A 6 -14.03 -2.77 -29.34
CA ARG A 6 -12.56 -3.03 -29.31
C ARG A 6 -11.69 -1.77 -29.25
N ALA A 7 -12.14 -0.69 -29.90
CA ALA A 7 -11.37 0.53 -30.08
C ALA A 7 -11.49 1.53 -28.91
N SER A 8 -12.11 1.13 -27.80
CA SER A 8 -12.23 1.96 -26.60
C SER A 8 -12.15 1.12 -25.33
N TRP A 9 -11.95 1.80 -24.21
CA TRP A 9 -11.93 1.18 -22.89
C TRP A 9 -12.91 1.93 -21.99
N THR A 10 -13.77 1.22 -21.27
CA THR A 10 -14.79 1.78 -20.38
C THR A 10 -14.80 1.06 -19.03
N TRP A 11 -14.96 1.84 -17.95
CA TRP A 11 -15.06 1.35 -16.57
C TRP A 11 -16.41 0.67 -16.31
N GLY A 12 -16.48 -0.13 -15.25
CA GLY A 12 -17.72 -0.64 -14.68
C GLY A 12 -18.07 -2.07 -15.12
N PRO A 13 -19.07 -2.70 -14.46
CA PRO A 13 -19.44 -4.09 -14.71
C PRO A 13 -20.01 -4.34 -16.11
N ASN A 14 -20.55 -3.29 -16.75
CA ASN A 14 -21.03 -3.31 -18.14
C ASN A 14 -20.00 -2.70 -19.12
N GLY A 15 -18.81 -2.36 -18.62
CA GLY A 15 -17.72 -1.82 -19.41
C GLY A 15 -17.06 -2.88 -20.28
N HIS A 16 -16.11 -2.43 -21.08
CA HIS A 16 -15.36 -3.28 -22.00
C HIS A 16 -13.94 -2.75 -22.17
N GLY A 17 -13.04 -3.64 -22.60
CA GLY A 17 -11.65 -3.32 -22.89
C GLY A 17 -10.73 -4.42 -22.36
N ALA A 18 -9.55 -4.54 -22.95
CA ALA A 18 -8.56 -5.51 -22.48
C ALA A 18 -7.79 -4.92 -21.28
N ILE A 19 -7.30 -5.80 -20.42
CA ILE A 19 -6.43 -5.46 -19.30
C ILE A 19 -5.04 -6.01 -19.60
N LEU A 20 -4.01 -5.25 -19.22
CA LEU A 20 -2.61 -5.60 -19.39
C LEU A 20 -1.93 -5.53 -18.02
N LEU A 21 -1.23 -6.58 -17.60
CA LEU A 21 -0.39 -6.52 -16.40
C LEU A 21 0.95 -5.87 -16.73
N VAL A 22 1.53 -5.16 -15.76
CA VAL A 22 2.95 -4.82 -15.82
C VAL A 22 3.71 -6.09 -15.48
N ASN A 23 4.62 -6.52 -16.35
CA ASN A 23 5.42 -7.73 -16.13
C ASN A 23 6.61 -7.44 -15.19
N CYS A 24 6.28 -7.21 -13.92
CA CYS A 24 7.19 -6.70 -12.90
C CYS A 24 7.64 -7.75 -11.89
N ASP A 25 7.40 -9.04 -12.14
CA ASP A 25 7.96 -10.13 -11.36
C ASP A 25 9.20 -10.70 -12.06
N THR A 26 9.65 -11.90 -11.66
CA THR A 26 10.75 -12.56 -12.35
C THR A 26 10.70 -14.08 -12.25
N GLU A 27 10.81 -14.75 -13.39
CA GLU A 27 11.00 -16.19 -13.46
C GLU A 27 12.42 -16.64 -13.04
N ARG A 28 13.35 -15.69 -12.86
CA ARG A 28 14.75 -15.97 -12.52
C ARG A 28 14.93 -16.17 -11.01
N ARG A 29 15.50 -17.32 -10.64
CA ARG A 29 15.87 -17.60 -9.24
C ARG A 29 17.17 -16.95 -8.78
N TYR A 30 18.07 -16.62 -9.71
CA TYR A 30 19.38 -16.04 -9.43
C TYR A 30 19.63 -14.84 -10.35
N ARG A 31 20.40 -13.84 -9.87
CA ARG A 31 20.65 -12.59 -10.61
C ARG A 31 19.33 -12.01 -11.13
N LYS A 32 18.39 -11.81 -10.19
CA LYS A 32 17.02 -11.36 -10.44
C LYS A 32 17.03 -10.08 -11.27
N LYS A 33 16.18 -10.08 -12.28
CA LYS A 33 15.94 -8.97 -13.20
C LYS A 33 14.46 -9.05 -13.56
N LEU A 34 13.74 -7.93 -13.53
CA LEU A 34 12.33 -7.93 -13.92
C LEU A 34 12.20 -8.48 -15.35
N ASP A 35 11.18 -9.29 -15.58
CA ASP A 35 11.01 -9.92 -16.90
C ASP A 35 10.71 -8.86 -17.99
N SER A 36 10.03 -7.77 -17.64
CA SER A 36 9.88 -6.58 -18.50
C SER A 36 11.18 -5.89 -18.92
N GLU A 37 12.32 -6.15 -18.27
CA GLU A 37 13.63 -5.64 -18.70
C GLU A 37 14.34 -6.58 -19.71
N SER A 38 13.75 -7.72 -20.04
CA SER A 38 14.23 -8.64 -21.07
C SER A 38 13.51 -8.39 -22.39
N ASP A 39 14.21 -8.47 -23.52
CA ASP A 39 13.64 -8.33 -24.87
C ASP A 39 13.21 -9.68 -25.49
N HIS A 40 13.24 -10.75 -24.70
CA HIS A 40 12.84 -12.10 -25.10
C HIS A 40 12.22 -12.84 -23.93
N VAL A 41 11.29 -13.74 -24.25
CA VAL A 41 10.63 -14.63 -23.29
C VAL A 41 11.52 -15.87 -23.09
N SER A 42 12.15 -16.00 -21.91
CA SER A 42 13.04 -17.13 -21.62
C SER A 42 12.30 -18.34 -21.04
N GLU A 43 11.21 -18.12 -20.31
CA GLU A 43 10.47 -19.16 -19.60
C GLU A 43 9.00 -19.15 -20.03
N ARG A 44 8.35 -20.33 -20.04
CA ARG A 44 6.94 -20.41 -20.44
C ARG A 44 5.97 -19.92 -19.38
N SER A 45 6.40 -19.85 -18.13
CA SER A 45 5.60 -19.34 -17.02
C SER A 45 5.30 -17.85 -17.19
N ASP A 46 6.27 -17.07 -17.64
CA ASP A 46 6.18 -15.63 -18.00
C ASP A 46 5.02 -15.31 -18.97
N LEU A 47 4.66 -16.25 -19.86
CA LEU A 47 3.52 -16.07 -20.77
C LEU A 47 2.17 -16.01 -20.04
N LYS A 48 2.09 -16.38 -18.76
CA LYS A 48 0.87 -16.31 -17.95
C LYS A 48 0.58 -14.88 -17.48
N ASP A 49 1.63 -14.07 -17.32
CA ASP A 49 1.56 -12.65 -16.96
C ASP A 49 1.13 -11.79 -18.16
N MET A 50 1.30 -12.32 -19.37
CA MET A 50 1.02 -11.64 -20.62
C MET A 50 -0.42 -11.78 -21.10
N SER A 51 -0.95 -10.70 -21.64
CA SER A 51 -2.27 -10.66 -22.25
C SER A 51 -2.25 -11.14 -23.69
N VAL A 52 -3.13 -12.08 -24.02
CA VAL A 52 -3.20 -12.64 -25.38
C VAL A 52 -3.97 -11.71 -26.32
N MET A 53 -3.32 -11.29 -27.40
CA MET A 53 -3.93 -10.56 -28.51
C MET A 53 -3.98 -11.48 -29.75
N VAL A 54 -5.15 -11.60 -30.37
CA VAL A 54 -5.36 -12.56 -31.48
C VAL A 54 -5.73 -11.84 -32.77
N LEU A 55 -4.84 -11.93 -33.77
CA LEU A 55 -5.10 -11.50 -35.14
C LEU A 55 -5.87 -12.58 -35.88
N ARG A 56 -7.06 -12.25 -36.37
CA ARG A 56 -7.89 -13.14 -37.19
C ARG A 56 -8.09 -12.54 -38.57
N THR A 57 -7.77 -13.33 -39.60
CA THR A 57 -7.96 -12.93 -40.99
C THR A 57 -8.91 -13.90 -41.70
N LYS A 58 -9.75 -13.37 -42.58
CA LYS A 58 -10.61 -14.16 -43.46
C LYS A 58 -10.66 -13.52 -44.84
N GLY A 59 -10.01 -14.15 -45.81
CA GLY A 59 -9.85 -13.57 -47.14
C GLY A 59 -9.31 -14.56 -48.18
N PRO A 60 -8.75 -14.05 -49.30
CA PRO A 60 -8.15 -14.89 -50.35
C PRO A 60 -6.95 -15.70 -49.82
N ALA A 61 -6.52 -16.72 -50.58
CA ALA A 61 -5.35 -17.53 -50.20
C ALA A 61 -4.06 -16.70 -50.06
N LYS A 62 -3.94 -15.60 -50.82
CA LYS A 62 -2.87 -14.60 -50.72
C LYS A 62 -3.48 -13.22 -50.89
N LEU A 63 -2.90 -12.20 -50.25
CA LEU A 63 -3.27 -10.81 -50.55
C LEU A 63 -2.91 -10.49 -52.01
N PRO A 64 -3.63 -9.56 -52.67
CA PRO A 64 -3.22 -9.06 -53.98
C PRO A 64 -1.82 -8.44 -53.91
N GLU A 65 -1.12 -8.39 -55.04
CA GLU A 65 0.25 -7.90 -55.11
C GLU A 65 0.36 -6.48 -54.52
N GLY A 66 1.34 -6.30 -53.61
CA GLY A 66 1.62 -5.04 -52.92
C GLY A 66 0.70 -4.71 -51.74
N TYR A 67 -0.39 -5.44 -51.50
CA TYR A 67 -1.18 -5.27 -50.28
C TYR A 67 -0.48 -5.94 -49.10
N LYS A 68 -0.49 -5.28 -47.94
CA LYS A 68 0.10 -5.82 -46.71
C LYS A 68 -0.66 -5.44 -45.46
N LEU A 69 -0.49 -6.25 -44.42
CA LEU A 69 -0.98 -5.95 -43.08
C LEU A 69 0.15 -5.37 -42.25
N THR A 70 -0.10 -4.24 -41.61
CA THR A 70 0.88 -3.58 -40.74
C THR A 70 0.26 -3.38 -39.37
N MET A 71 0.97 -3.79 -38.32
CA MET A 71 0.60 -3.47 -36.95
C MET A 71 1.44 -2.28 -36.49
N HIS A 72 0.82 -1.21 -36.00
CA HIS A 72 1.52 0.01 -35.59
C HIS A 72 0.93 0.60 -34.30
N ILE A 73 1.76 1.36 -33.59
CA ILE A 73 1.50 1.92 -32.27
C ILE A 73 2.07 3.35 -32.21
N SER A 74 1.53 4.21 -31.34
CA SER A 74 2.12 5.54 -31.11
C SER A 74 3.48 5.40 -30.42
N GLN A 75 4.38 6.38 -30.61
CA GLN A 75 5.69 6.35 -29.96
C GLN A 75 5.57 6.31 -28.43
N GLY A 76 4.66 7.10 -27.85
CA GLY A 76 4.46 7.13 -26.39
C GLY A 76 3.89 5.81 -25.83
N ASP A 77 2.94 5.20 -26.54
CA ASP A 77 2.37 3.91 -26.12
C ASP A 77 3.42 2.78 -26.25
N ALA A 78 4.30 2.86 -27.25
CA ALA A 78 5.39 1.88 -27.46
C ALA A 78 6.42 1.83 -26.33
N GLU A 79 6.58 2.93 -25.57
CA GLU A 79 7.42 2.96 -24.38
C GLU A 79 6.81 2.19 -23.19
N SER A 80 5.53 1.82 -23.29
CA SER A 80 4.75 1.24 -22.18
C SER A 80 4.30 -0.20 -22.40
N VAL A 81 4.52 -0.77 -23.59
CA VAL A 81 4.14 -2.16 -23.94
C VAL A 81 5.22 -2.85 -24.75
N ARG A 82 5.36 -4.16 -24.57
CA ARG A 82 6.08 -5.05 -25.48
C ARG A 82 5.15 -6.15 -25.97
N VAL A 83 5.32 -6.57 -27.22
CA VAL A 83 4.50 -7.62 -27.85
C VAL A 83 5.39 -8.68 -28.47
N PHE A 84 5.09 -9.95 -28.19
CA PHE A 84 5.79 -11.12 -28.70
C PHE A 84 4.92 -11.95 -29.62
N LYS A 85 5.54 -12.59 -30.61
CA LYS A 85 4.88 -13.51 -31.53
C LYS A 85 5.13 -14.96 -31.13
N THR A 86 4.06 -15.76 -31.08
CA THR A 86 4.06 -17.13 -30.53
C THR A 86 5.08 -18.11 -31.13
N ARG A 87 5.50 -17.94 -32.40
CA ARG A 87 6.34 -18.94 -33.08
C ARG A 87 7.85 -18.76 -32.90
N SER A 88 8.31 -17.56 -32.56
CA SER A 88 9.73 -17.28 -32.37
C SER A 88 10.07 -16.88 -30.93
N PHE A 89 9.09 -16.45 -30.12
CA PHE A 89 9.32 -15.79 -28.82
C PHE A 89 10.32 -14.61 -28.90
N GLU A 90 10.61 -14.17 -30.12
CA GLU A 90 11.35 -12.96 -30.42
C GLU A 90 10.38 -11.79 -30.30
N MET A 91 10.89 -10.68 -29.76
CA MET A 91 10.17 -9.43 -29.69
C MET A 91 9.69 -9.03 -31.08
N THR A 92 8.38 -8.80 -31.18
CA THR A 92 7.81 -8.20 -32.39
C THR A 92 8.00 -6.71 -32.26
N VAL A 93 8.83 -6.13 -33.12
CA VAL A 93 8.92 -4.69 -33.25
C VAL A 93 7.55 -4.21 -33.74
N LEU A 94 6.80 -3.57 -32.85
CA LEU A 94 5.55 -2.90 -33.22
C LEU A 94 5.87 -1.79 -34.24
N SER A 95 5.02 -1.62 -35.25
CA SER A 95 5.25 -0.80 -36.47
C SER A 95 5.96 -1.54 -37.62
N GLN A 96 5.70 -2.84 -37.77
CA GLN A 96 6.19 -3.66 -38.88
C GLN A 96 5.06 -4.43 -39.59
N GLU A 97 5.38 -4.98 -40.75
CA GLU A 97 4.49 -5.88 -41.49
C GLU A 97 4.23 -7.16 -40.67
N VAL A 98 2.96 -7.54 -40.56
CA VAL A 98 2.55 -8.79 -39.93
C VAL A 98 2.14 -9.82 -40.98
N PRO A 99 2.53 -11.10 -40.85
CA PRO A 99 2.26 -12.07 -41.90
C PRO A 99 0.78 -12.35 -42.09
N TYR A 100 0.33 -12.30 -43.34
CA TYR A 100 -0.98 -12.80 -43.74
C TYR A 100 -0.92 -14.29 -44.03
N LEU A 101 -1.63 -15.10 -43.22
CA LEU A 101 -1.58 -16.57 -43.32
C LEU A 101 -2.43 -17.17 -44.46
N GLY A 102 -3.25 -16.37 -45.14
CA GLY A 102 -4.12 -16.86 -46.21
C GLY A 102 -5.44 -17.48 -45.70
N GLY A 103 -6.51 -17.36 -46.50
CA GLY A 103 -7.77 -18.02 -46.21
C GLY A 103 -8.37 -17.58 -44.87
N THR A 104 -8.70 -18.55 -44.01
CA THR A 104 -9.05 -18.31 -42.60
C THR A 104 -7.81 -18.56 -41.75
N GLY A 105 -7.23 -17.49 -41.22
CA GLY A 105 -5.99 -17.52 -40.44
C GLY A 105 -6.17 -16.96 -39.03
N GLU A 106 -5.42 -17.51 -38.09
CA GLU A 106 -5.33 -17.02 -36.72
C GLU A 106 -3.86 -16.97 -36.29
N MET A 107 -3.47 -15.85 -35.65
CA MET A 107 -2.13 -15.65 -35.11
C MET A 107 -2.22 -15.02 -33.72
N ASN A 108 -1.53 -15.61 -32.77
CA ASN A 108 -1.47 -15.14 -31.40
C ASN A 108 -0.25 -14.23 -31.20
N PHE A 109 -0.47 -13.23 -30.36
CA PHE A 109 0.51 -12.31 -29.82
C PHE A 109 0.35 -12.28 -28.30
N TYR A 110 1.45 -12.06 -27.58
CA TYR A 110 1.47 -11.91 -26.13
C TYR A 110 1.95 -10.51 -25.81
N ALA A 111 1.16 -9.73 -25.08
CA ALA A 111 1.47 -8.36 -24.71
C ALA A 111 1.78 -8.28 -23.21
N GLU A 112 2.83 -7.53 -22.87
CA GLU A 112 3.20 -7.20 -21.49
C GLU A 112 3.30 -5.68 -21.30
N GLY A 113 2.89 -5.19 -20.13
CA GLY A 113 3.10 -3.81 -19.72
C GLY A 113 4.52 -3.62 -19.18
N LEU A 114 5.15 -2.48 -19.52
CA LEU A 114 6.51 -2.16 -19.10
C LEU A 114 6.58 -1.17 -17.93
N ARG A 115 5.48 -0.46 -17.67
CA ARG A 115 5.38 0.55 -16.62
C ARG A 115 3.94 0.69 -16.14
N PHE A 116 3.80 0.99 -14.86
CA PHE A 116 2.51 1.29 -14.24
C PHE A 116 1.94 2.63 -14.73
N PRO A 117 0.61 2.85 -14.57
CA PRO A 117 0.05 4.19 -14.67
C PRO A 117 0.81 5.17 -13.79
N ASP A 118 1.08 6.36 -14.32
CA ASP A 118 1.82 7.41 -13.64
C ASP A 118 1.34 8.79 -14.13
N LYS A 119 1.90 9.88 -13.60
CA LYS A 119 1.52 11.25 -13.96
C LYS A 119 1.54 11.52 -15.46
N ASP A 120 2.50 10.95 -16.17
CA ASP A 120 2.71 11.11 -17.61
C ASP A 120 2.09 9.97 -18.43
N PHE A 121 1.49 8.96 -17.78
CA PHE A 121 0.87 7.82 -18.45
C PHE A 121 -0.46 7.41 -17.81
N ASN A 122 -1.56 7.67 -18.52
CA ASN A 122 -2.92 7.42 -18.03
C ASN A 122 -3.34 5.92 -18.00
N GLY A 123 -2.43 5.01 -18.33
CA GLY A 123 -2.62 3.57 -18.34
C GLY A 123 -3.27 3.01 -19.61
N LEU A 124 -3.57 3.80 -20.65
CA LEU A 124 -4.19 3.30 -21.89
C LEU A 124 -3.15 3.10 -23.00
N ILE A 125 -3.21 1.95 -23.66
CA ILE A 125 -2.33 1.58 -24.77
C ILE A 125 -3.18 1.19 -25.98
N ARG A 126 -2.90 1.78 -27.14
CA ARG A 126 -3.66 1.53 -28.39
C ARG A 126 -2.76 0.86 -29.41
N ILE A 127 -3.16 -0.34 -29.83
CA ILE A 127 -2.49 -1.07 -30.90
C ILE A 127 -3.44 -1.14 -32.07
N HIS A 128 -2.95 -0.75 -33.24
CA HIS A 128 -3.74 -0.72 -34.45
C HIS A 128 -3.20 -1.71 -35.48
N LEU A 129 -4.11 -2.23 -36.30
CA LEU A 129 -3.81 -3.07 -37.45
C LEU A 129 -4.39 -2.42 -38.69
N SER A 130 -3.54 -2.10 -39.66
CA SER A 130 -3.94 -1.49 -40.93
C SER A 130 -3.71 -2.43 -42.11
N LEU A 131 -4.69 -2.57 -42.98
CA LEU A 131 -4.52 -3.13 -44.32
C LEU A 131 -4.15 -1.99 -45.27
N LEU A 132 -2.97 -2.11 -45.88
CA LEU A 132 -2.43 -1.11 -46.78
C LEU A 132 -2.61 -1.54 -48.24
N GLU A 133 -3.00 -0.58 -49.08
CA GLU A 133 -3.16 -0.72 -50.52
C GLU A 133 -2.04 0.02 -51.26
N PRO A 134 -1.38 -0.61 -52.25
CA PRO A 134 -0.42 0.06 -53.11
C PRO A 134 -1.15 0.98 -54.10
N ILE A 135 -0.72 2.24 -54.20
CA ILE A 135 -1.31 3.21 -55.14
C ILE A 135 -0.65 3.08 -56.52
N SER A 136 0.67 3.22 -56.57
CA SER A 136 1.47 3.05 -57.79
C SER A 136 2.93 2.79 -57.43
N THR A 137 3.69 2.28 -58.38
CA THR A 137 5.13 2.05 -58.20
C THR A 137 5.83 3.33 -57.75
N GLY A 138 6.58 3.25 -56.64
CA GLY A 138 7.35 4.37 -56.10
C GLY A 138 6.57 5.34 -55.20
N LEU A 139 5.25 5.17 -55.02
CA LEU A 139 4.47 5.92 -54.04
C LEU A 139 4.25 5.10 -52.77
N PRO A 140 4.17 5.75 -51.58
CA PRO A 140 3.78 5.09 -50.34
C PRO A 140 2.39 4.46 -50.47
N GLU A 141 2.21 3.31 -49.83
CA GLU A 141 0.92 2.66 -49.69
C GLU A 141 -0.01 3.46 -48.77
N THR A 142 -1.32 3.26 -48.89
CA THR A 142 -2.32 3.93 -48.05
C THR A 142 -3.22 2.96 -47.31
N PRO A 143 -3.63 3.28 -46.06
CA PRO A 143 -4.53 2.42 -45.32
C PRO A 143 -5.94 2.44 -45.92
N ILE A 144 -6.46 1.25 -46.23
CA ILE A 144 -7.86 1.07 -46.69
C ILE A 144 -8.77 0.50 -45.61
N PHE A 145 -8.20 0.00 -44.52
CA PHE A 145 -8.92 -0.44 -43.33
C PHE A 145 -7.98 -0.40 -42.13
N THR A 146 -8.50 0.01 -40.96
CA THR A 146 -7.78 -0.05 -39.68
C THR A 146 -8.71 -0.57 -38.59
N ASP A 147 -8.25 -1.55 -37.82
CA ASP A 147 -8.88 -2.00 -36.56
C ASP A 147 -7.97 -1.63 -35.39
N THR A 148 -8.54 -1.44 -34.20
CA THR A 148 -7.82 -0.99 -33.00
C THR A 148 -8.23 -1.80 -31.79
N VAL A 149 -7.25 -2.19 -30.98
CA VAL A 149 -7.48 -2.70 -29.62
C VAL A 149 -6.93 -1.73 -28.60
N VAL A 150 -7.64 -1.59 -27.47
CA VAL A 150 -7.23 -0.75 -26.35
C VAL A 150 -7.04 -1.60 -25.11
N PHE A 151 -5.83 -1.56 -24.56
CA PHE A 151 -5.50 -2.11 -23.26
C PHE A 151 -5.56 -1.02 -22.19
N ARG A 152 -5.97 -1.39 -20.98
CA ARG A 152 -5.67 -0.65 -19.76
C ARG A 152 -4.65 -1.42 -18.94
N VAL A 153 -3.54 -0.78 -18.60
CA VAL A 153 -2.56 -1.30 -17.66
C VAL A 153 -3.18 -1.37 -16.26
N ALA A 154 -3.07 -2.52 -15.62
CA ALA A 154 -3.57 -2.74 -14.27
C ALA A 154 -2.87 -1.79 -13.27
N PRO A 155 -3.63 -1.12 -12.39
CA PRO A 155 -3.05 -0.30 -11.35
C PRO A 155 -2.44 -1.17 -10.26
N TRP A 156 -1.51 -0.59 -9.49
CA TRP A 156 -1.09 -1.16 -8.21
C TRP A 156 -2.14 -0.85 -7.13
N ILE A 157 -2.47 -1.85 -6.30
CA ILE A 157 -3.58 -1.79 -5.33
C ILE A 157 -3.11 -2.26 -3.95
N MET A 158 -3.31 -1.43 -2.92
CA MET A 158 -2.99 -1.71 -1.52
C MET A 158 -4.06 -2.55 -0.82
N THR A 159 -3.69 -3.17 0.31
CA THR A 159 -4.59 -3.99 1.13
C THR A 159 -4.78 -3.44 2.55
N PRO A 160 -5.99 -3.09 3.00
CA PRO A 160 -6.22 -2.55 4.35
C PRO A 160 -6.09 -3.60 5.44
N ASN A 161 -5.93 -3.14 6.69
CA ASN A 161 -5.83 -3.98 7.89
C ASN A 161 -7.04 -4.92 8.12
N THR A 162 -8.17 -4.65 7.47
CA THR A 162 -9.38 -5.49 7.52
C THR A 162 -9.35 -6.69 6.59
N LEU A 163 -8.41 -6.77 5.64
CA LEU A 163 -8.22 -7.96 4.81
C LEU A 163 -7.44 -9.04 5.56
N GLN A 164 -7.71 -10.29 5.17
CA GLN A 164 -7.12 -11.47 5.78
C GLN A 164 -5.59 -11.45 5.63
N PRO A 165 -4.83 -11.52 6.74
CA PRO A 165 -3.38 -11.69 6.68
C PRO A 165 -2.99 -12.98 5.99
N SER A 166 -1.82 -12.99 5.35
CA SER A 166 -1.23 -14.20 4.75
C SER A 166 0.17 -14.49 5.31
N GLU A 167 0.97 -13.44 5.52
CA GLU A 167 2.35 -13.54 5.99
C GLU A 167 2.78 -12.25 6.70
N VAL A 168 3.46 -12.42 7.83
CA VAL A 168 3.98 -11.34 8.67
C VAL A 168 5.49 -11.27 8.51
N PHE A 169 6.02 -10.05 8.44
CA PHE A 169 7.43 -9.75 8.27
C PHE A 169 7.94 -8.98 9.49
N VAL A 170 9.07 -9.39 10.06
CA VAL A 170 9.72 -8.70 11.19
C VAL A 170 11.24 -8.80 11.08
N CYS A 171 11.95 -7.82 11.62
CA CYS A 171 13.40 -7.87 11.72
C CYS A 171 13.87 -8.54 13.02
N SER A 172 14.95 -9.29 12.95
CA SER A 172 15.73 -9.72 14.11
C SER A 172 16.92 -8.80 14.31
N THR A 173 16.98 -8.15 15.47
CA THR A 173 18.08 -7.30 15.92
C THR A 173 18.68 -7.89 17.21
N PRO A 174 19.90 -7.46 17.62
CA PRO A 174 20.55 -8.02 18.81
C PRO A 174 19.76 -7.84 20.13
N ASP A 175 18.90 -6.82 20.20
CA ASP A 175 18.20 -6.36 21.39
C ASP A 175 16.71 -6.74 21.47
N ASN A 176 16.11 -7.29 20.40
CA ASN A 176 14.65 -7.46 20.32
C ASN A 176 14.14 -8.90 20.59
N PHE A 177 14.92 -9.74 21.28
CA PHE A 177 14.55 -11.16 21.52
C PHE A 177 13.17 -11.35 22.17
N HIS A 178 12.82 -10.52 23.17
CA HIS A 178 11.53 -10.60 23.86
C HIS A 178 10.35 -10.21 22.97
N PHE A 179 10.53 -9.15 22.16
CA PHE A 179 9.57 -8.74 21.14
C PHE A 179 9.34 -9.86 20.13
N LEU A 180 10.42 -10.40 19.53
CA LEU A 180 10.33 -11.48 18.55
C LEU A 180 9.65 -12.73 19.09
N ARG A 181 9.88 -13.08 20.36
CA ARG A 181 9.21 -14.22 20.98
C ARG A 181 7.69 -14.01 21.03
N SER A 182 7.25 -12.81 21.39
CA SER A 182 5.84 -12.45 21.47
C SER A 182 5.20 -12.42 20.07
N MET A 183 5.90 -11.83 19.09
CA MET A 183 5.47 -11.85 17.68
C MET A 183 5.34 -13.27 17.14
N LYS A 184 6.32 -14.15 17.39
CA LYS A 184 6.24 -15.56 17.00
C LYS A 184 5.02 -16.26 17.59
N GLN A 185 4.71 -15.98 18.86
CA GLN A 185 3.54 -16.57 19.52
C GLN A 185 2.24 -16.05 18.93
N LEU A 186 2.11 -14.73 18.74
CA LEU A 186 0.92 -14.10 18.14
C LEU A 186 0.67 -14.59 16.72
N VAL A 187 1.71 -14.65 15.89
CA VAL A 187 1.58 -15.08 14.49
C VAL A 187 1.23 -16.57 14.40
N ALA A 188 1.87 -17.40 15.23
CA ALA A 188 1.57 -18.83 15.30
C ALA A 188 0.16 -19.12 15.81
N SER A 189 -0.31 -18.42 16.86
CA SER A 189 -1.67 -18.58 17.38
C SER A 189 -2.74 -18.06 16.41
N SER A 190 -2.36 -17.11 15.55
CA SER A 190 -3.23 -16.58 14.48
C SER A 190 -3.24 -17.45 13.23
N GLY A 191 -2.35 -18.44 13.10
CA GLY A 191 -2.31 -19.37 11.97
C GLY A 191 -1.66 -18.82 10.69
N TYR A 192 -0.84 -17.77 10.79
CA TYR A 192 -0.21 -17.13 9.62
C TYR A 192 1.29 -17.46 9.51
N LYS A 193 1.86 -17.22 8.32
CA LYS A 193 3.30 -17.37 8.08
C LYS A 193 4.08 -16.22 8.72
N LEU A 194 5.31 -16.50 9.13
CA LEU A 194 6.25 -15.50 9.65
C LEU A 194 7.56 -15.55 8.88
N LYS A 195 7.96 -14.44 8.27
CA LYS A 195 9.29 -14.24 7.69
C LYS A 195 10.10 -13.31 8.59
N ILE A 196 11.29 -13.76 8.98
CA ILE A 196 12.20 -12.98 9.83
C ILE A 196 13.38 -12.51 8.97
N CYS A 197 13.54 -11.20 8.85
CA CYS A 197 14.72 -10.61 8.23
C CYS A 197 15.85 -10.53 9.27
N HIS A 198 17.01 -11.09 8.96
CA HIS A 198 18.14 -11.19 9.89
C HIS A 198 19.23 -10.18 9.59
N ALA A 199 20.18 -10.04 10.52
CA ALA A 199 21.26 -9.04 10.49
C ALA A 199 22.10 -8.98 9.20
N TYR A 200 22.25 -10.10 8.47
CA TYR A 200 22.97 -10.10 7.19
C TYR A 200 22.27 -9.30 6.09
N LEU A 201 20.98 -9.02 6.26
CA LEU A 201 20.15 -8.31 5.29
C LEU A 201 19.59 -7.01 5.87
N ASN A 202 19.07 -7.00 7.10
CA ASN A 202 18.53 -5.78 7.71
C ASN A 202 19.60 -4.81 8.22
N ARG A 203 20.85 -5.27 8.43
CA ARG A 203 21.99 -4.45 8.88
C ARG A 203 21.71 -3.58 10.12
N GLY A 204 20.81 -4.04 11.00
CA GLY A 204 20.41 -3.34 12.22
C GLY A 204 19.15 -2.47 12.08
N ASP A 205 18.64 -2.28 10.86
CA ASP A 205 17.31 -1.72 10.64
C ASP A 205 16.24 -2.64 11.22
N ARG A 206 15.30 -2.05 11.96
CA ARG A 206 14.19 -2.78 12.58
C ARG A 206 12.84 -2.42 12.00
N TRP A 207 12.79 -1.39 11.15
CA TRP A 207 11.55 -0.74 10.72
C TRP A 207 11.04 -1.37 9.42
N MET A 208 10.54 -2.60 9.54
CA MET A 208 10.03 -3.38 8.39
C MET A 208 8.82 -2.72 7.71
N GLN A 209 8.07 -1.88 8.43
CA GLN A 209 6.95 -1.10 7.86
C GLN A 209 7.45 -0.01 6.92
N ASP A 210 8.61 0.58 7.21
CA ASP A 210 9.01 1.84 6.59
C ASP A 210 9.59 1.68 5.18
N GLU A 211 10.20 0.54 4.90
CA GLU A 211 10.91 0.32 3.63
C GLU A 211 9.96 -0.11 2.49
N LEU A 212 8.81 -0.69 2.79
CA LEU A 212 8.01 -1.33 1.76
C LEU A 212 6.52 -1.41 2.10
N GLU A 213 5.70 -1.47 1.06
CA GLU A 213 4.25 -1.61 1.17
C GLU A 213 3.78 -2.75 0.27
N PHE A 214 2.93 -3.63 0.81
CA PHE A 214 2.40 -4.75 0.04
C PHE A 214 1.14 -4.35 -0.72
N GLY A 215 1.20 -4.49 -2.04
CA GLY A 215 0.02 -4.43 -2.90
C GLY A 215 -0.09 -5.62 -3.82
N TYR A 216 -0.94 -5.50 -4.83
CA TYR A 216 -1.12 -6.49 -5.89
C TYR A 216 -1.53 -5.83 -7.21
N ILE A 217 -1.39 -6.59 -8.28
CA ILE A 217 -2.01 -6.30 -9.58
C ILE A 217 -2.93 -7.45 -9.98
N ASP A 218 -4.01 -7.13 -10.70
CA ASP A 218 -5.05 -8.12 -11.05
C ASP A 218 -5.50 -7.96 -12.49
N SER A 219 -5.80 -9.09 -13.13
CA SER A 219 -6.37 -9.19 -14.45
C SER A 219 -7.32 -10.41 -14.53
N PRO A 220 -8.11 -10.55 -15.61
CA PRO A 220 -8.97 -11.73 -15.76
C PRO A 220 -8.24 -13.07 -15.88
N HIS A 221 -6.94 -13.06 -16.22
CA HIS A 221 -6.16 -14.28 -16.50
C HIS A 221 -5.11 -14.59 -15.44
N HIS A 222 -4.64 -13.59 -14.71
CA HIS A 222 -3.59 -13.76 -13.71
C HIS A 222 -3.58 -12.63 -12.68
N ARG A 223 -3.06 -12.92 -11.47
CA ARG A 223 -3.03 -12.00 -10.32
C ARG A 223 -1.87 -12.39 -9.40
N PHE A 224 -1.06 -11.41 -9.01
CA PHE A 224 0.06 -11.63 -8.07
C PHE A 224 0.36 -10.40 -7.20
N PRO A 225 0.94 -10.59 -6.00
CA PRO A 225 1.39 -9.50 -5.14
C PRO A 225 2.52 -8.69 -5.78
N VAL A 226 2.55 -7.39 -5.52
CA VAL A 226 3.60 -6.49 -5.98
C VAL A 226 4.03 -5.62 -4.80
N VAL A 227 5.30 -5.68 -4.43
CA VAL A 227 5.86 -4.79 -3.40
C VAL A 227 6.14 -3.41 -4.01
N LEU A 228 5.64 -2.36 -3.36
CA LEU A 228 6.11 -1.00 -3.56
C LEU A 228 7.27 -0.76 -2.59
N ASP A 229 8.44 -0.48 -3.13
CA ASP A 229 9.68 -0.22 -2.39
C ASP A 229 9.87 1.29 -2.22
N SER A 230 10.02 1.72 -0.97
CA SER A 230 10.09 3.12 -0.56
C SER A 230 11.42 3.76 -1.00
N PRO A 231 11.43 5.04 -1.41
CA PRO A 231 12.68 5.77 -1.62
C PRO A 231 13.43 6.09 -0.32
N ARG A 232 12.98 5.58 0.85
CA ARG A 232 13.68 5.66 2.13
C ARG A 232 15.14 5.21 2.00
N ASP A 233 15.40 4.16 1.22
CA ASP A 233 16.73 3.60 0.93
C ASP A 233 17.56 3.41 2.23
N GLY A 234 16.93 2.81 3.24
CA GLY A 234 17.55 2.57 4.53
C GLY A 234 18.47 1.37 4.54
N GLU A 235 18.75 0.85 5.73
CA GLU A 235 19.54 -0.37 5.90
C GLU A 235 18.75 -1.64 5.47
N LEU A 236 17.46 -1.50 5.14
CA LEU A 236 16.61 -2.52 4.52
C LEU A 236 16.49 -2.43 2.98
N MET A 237 17.13 -1.48 2.30
CA MET A 237 16.92 -1.21 0.86
C MET A 237 17.01 -2.42 -0.07
N ASP A 238 17.81 -3.44 0.29
CA ASP A 238 17.95 -4.63 -0.56
C ASP A 238 16.85 -5.66 -0.31
N PHE A 239 16.12 -5.57 0.80
CA PHE A 239 15.14 -6.57 1.21
C PHE A 239 14.02 -6.75 0.19
N PRO A 240 13.32 -5.69 -0.29
CA PRO A 240 12.21 -5.88 -1.21
C PRO A 240 12.63 -6.57 -2.52
N TYR A 241 13.72 -6.10 -3.13
CA TYR A 241 14.23 -6.66 -4.38
C TYR A 241 14.90 -8.04 -4.20
N SER A 242 15.66 -8.25 -3.12
CA SER A 242 16.42 -9.50 -2.93
C SER A 242 15.55 -10.64 -2.42
N GLU A 243 14.60 -10.35 -1.52
CA GLU A 243 13.84 -11.36 -0.77
C GLU A 243 12.41 -11.56 -1.24
N LEU A 244 11.78 -10.56 -1.87
CA LEU A 244 10.38 -10.65 -2.28
C LEU A 244 10.23 -10.87 -3.78
N LEU A 245 10.90 -10.07 -4.62
CA LEU A 245 10.84 -10.23 -6.08
C LEU A 245 11.14 -11.67 -6.48
N GLY A 246 10.27 -12.29 -7.26
CA GLY A 246 10.40 -13.69 -7.66
C GLY A 246 9.21 -14.11 -8.52
N PRO A 247 9.07 -15.41 -8.82
CA PRO A 247 7.95 -15.89 -9.62
C PRO A 247 6.63 -15.60 -8.93
N ASP A 248 5.69 -14.98 -9.64
CA ASP A 248 4.40 -14.51 -9.11
C ASP A 248 4.57 -13.54 -7.91
N PHE A 249 5.64 -12.73 -7.89
CA PHE A 249 5.82 -11.66 -6.92
C PHE A 249 6.55 -10.48 -7.54
N GLY A 250 5.80 -9.42 -7.84
CA GLY A 250 6.31 -8.24 -8.53
C GLY A 250 6.99 -7.21 -7.63
N TYR A 251 7.72 -6.30 -8.26
CA TYR A 251 8.44 -5.21 -7.64
C TYR A 251 8.19 -3.88 -8.37
N VAL A 252 8.01 -2.80 -7.62
CA VAL A 252 7.95 -1.45 -8.16
C VAL A 252 8.57 -0.47 -7.16
N THR A 253 9.24 0.57 -7.63
CA THR A 253 9.77 1.66 -6.80
C THR A 253 9.57 3.00 -7.51
N ARG A 254 9.72 4.11 -6.78
CA ARG A 254 9.79 5.46 -7.34
C ARG A 254 11.02 6.17 -6.83
N PHE A 255 11.95 6.43 -7.73
CA PHE A 255 13.21 7.11 -7.41
C PHE A 255 12.99 8.61 -7.20
N ALA A 256 13.18 9.07 -5.97
CA ALA A 256 13.28 10.48 -5.64
C ALA A 256 14.73 10.97 -5.74
N GLU A 257 14.95 12.27 -5.95
CA GLU A 257 16.27 12.83 -5.68
C GLU A 257 16.54 12.73 -4.17
N LYS A 258 17.72 12.25 -3.75
CA LYS A 258 18.02 11.99 -2.33
C LYS A 258 17.73 13.15 -1.37
N LYS A 259 17.80 14.39 -1.86
CA LYS A 259 17.52 15.61 -1.07
C LYS A 259 16.03 15.81 -0.77
N ASP A 260 15.15 15.15 -1.51
CA ASP A 260 13.69 15.27 -1.42
C ASP A 260 13.08 14.21 -0.50
N VAL A 261 13.83 13.14 -0.17
CA VAL A 261 13.38 12.06 0.72
C VAL A 261 13.35 12.55 2.17
N SER A 262 12.21 12.39 2.82
CA SER A 262 11.99 12.77 4.20
C SER A 262 11.47 11.59 5.03
N SER A 263 11.30 11.78 6.34
CA SER A 263 10.65 10.79 7.20
C SER A 263 9.26 10.39 6.67
N LEU A 264 8.54 11.30 6.00
CA LEU A 264 7.20 11.05 5.45
C LEU A 264 7.19 10.15 4.19
N ASP A 265 8.36 9.81 3.65
CA ASP A 265 8.50 8.82 2.57
C ASP A 265 8.57 7.37 3.08
N SER A 266 8.77 7.18 4.39
CA SER A 266 8.67 5.87 5.02
C SER A 266 7.22 5.39 5.02
N PHE A 267 6.98 4.13 4.72
CA PHE A 267 5.63 3.61 4.48
C PHE A 267 4.81 3.26 5.73
N GLY A 268 5.29 3.55 6.94
CA GLY A 268 4.38 3.83 8.08
C GLY A 268 3.46 5.03 7.82
N ASN A 269 3.87 5.92 6.90
CA ASN A 269 3.08 7.05 6.43
C ASN A 269 2.19 6.76 5.20
N LEU A 270 2.05 5.48 4.81
CA LEU A 270 1.25 5.05 3.66
C LEU A 270 0.29 3.93 4.09
N GLU A 271 -0.97 4.28 4.28
CA GLU A 271 -2.02 3.37 4.75
C GLU A 271 -3.17 3.28 3.75
N VAL A 272 -4.13 2.39 3.99
CA VAL A 272 -5.35 2.34 3.19
C VAL A 272 -6.57 2.00 4.04
N SER A 273 -7.67 2.70 3.79
CA SER A 273 -8.95 2.44 4.46
C SER A 273 -9.63 1.16 3.96
N PRO A 274 -10.52 0.56 4.76
CA PRO A 274 -11.44 -0.47 4.28
C PRO A 274 -12.40 0.06 3.20
N PRO A 275 -13.14 -0.81 2.50
CA PRO A 275 -14.17 -0.38 1.56
C PRO A 275 -15.22 0.52 2.21
N VAL A 276 -15.55 1.64 1.55
CA VAL A 276 -16.50 2.64 2.05
C VAL A 276 -17.42 3.15 0.94
N THR A 277 -18.52 3.79 1.35
CA THR A 277 -19.40 4.54 0.44
C THR A 277 -19.58 5.94 1.00
N VAL A 278 -19.32 6.95 0.17
CA VAL A 278 -19.32 8.36 0.58
C VAL A 278 -20.23 9.13 -0.37
N ASN A 279 -21.32 9.70 0.17
CA ASN A 279 -22.27 10.50 -0.62
C ASN A 279 -22.75 9.81 -1.92
N GLY A 280 -22.94 8.48 -1.87
CA GLY A 280 -23.36 7.67 -3.01
C GLY A 280 -22.23 7.20 -3.94
N LYS A 281 -21.00 7.69 -3.77
CA LYS A 281 -19.82 7.15 -4.47
C LYS A 281 -19.27 5.94 -3.71
N HIS A 282 -19.13 4.81 -4.40
CA HIS A 282 -18.60 3.58 -3.82
C HIS A 282 -17.07 3.50 -4.01
N PHE A 283 -16.35 3.20 -2.93
CA PHE A 283 -14.92 2.90 -2.93
C PHE A 283 -14.71 1.45 -2.47
N PRO A 284 -14.99 0.45 -3.33
CA PRO A 284 -14.97 -0.97 -2.96
C PRO A 284 -13.57 -1.52 -2.67
N LEU A 285 -12.52 -0.77 -2.98
CA LEU A 285 -11.13 -1.08 -2.66
C LEU A 285 -10.59 -0.19 -1.53
N GLY A 286 -11.44 0.65 -0.92
CA GLY A 286 -11.03 1.68 0.01
C GLY A 286 -10.34 2.86 -0.66
N ARG A 287 -9.70 3.70 0.15
CA ARG A 287 -8.95 4.90 -0.25
C ARG A 287 -7.61 4.92 0.47
N ILE A 288 -6.53 5.14 -0.29
CA ILE A 288 -5.18 5.32 0.24
C ILE A 288 -5.15 6.53 1.16
N ILE A 289 -4.33 6.48 2.20
CA ILE A 289 -4.15 7.52 3.20
C ILE A 289 -2.66 7.82 3.27
N ILE A 290 -2.28 9.07 3.09
CA ILE A 290 -0.91 9.53 3.27
C ILE A 290 -0.85 10.70 4.24
N GLY A 291 0.21 10.79 5.02
CA GLY A 291 0.45 11.95 5.88
C GLY A 291 1.27 13.04 5.20
N VAL A 292 0.93 14.30 5.48
CA VAL A 292 1.49 15.52 4.91
C VAL A 292 1.58 16.64 5.95
N ALA A 293 2.25 17.73 5.59
CA ALA A 293 2.20 18.98 6.34
C ALA A 293 0.80 19.61 6.35
N PHE A 294 0.56 20.47 7.34
CA PHE A 294 -0.69 21.21 7.41
C PHE A 294 -0.90 22.08 6.15
N PRO A 295 -2.12 22.20 5.58
CA PRO A 295 -2.32 22.84 4.28
C PRO A 295 -1.83 24.30 4.16
N THR A 296 -1.76 25.04 5.26
CA THR A 296 -1.29 26.44 5.28
C THR A 296 0.18 26.58 5.70
N ALA A 297 0.89 25.47 5.90
CA ALA A 297 2.29 25.50 6.31
C ALA A 297 3.17 26.05 5.19
N THR A 298 3.99 27.06 5.51
CA THR A 298 5.01 27.59 4.58
C THR A 298 6.30 26.79 4.60
N LYS A 299 6.48 25.96 5.64
CA LYS A 299 7.54 24.97 5.83
C LYS A 299 6.91 23.74 6.48
N GLY A 300 7.17 22.57 5.94
CA GLY A 300 6.65 21.30 6.46
C GLY A 300 7.16 20.14 5.62
N ARG A 301 7.22 18.94 6.21
CA ARG A 301 7.60 17.73 5.49
C ARG A 301 6.42 17.21 4.68
N ASN A 302 6.70 16.59 3.55
CA ASN A 302 5.70 15.87 2.76
C ASN A 302 6.37 14.65 2.14
N MET A 303 5.59 13.59 1.90
CA MET A 303 6.00 12.49 1.03
C MET A 303 6.45 13.06 -0.33
N THR A 304 7.49 12.50 -0.92
CA THR A 304 8.04 12.95 -2.20
C THR A 304 6.96 12.97 -3.28
N LYS A 305 7.06 13.96 -4.16
CA LYS A 305 6.07 14.16 -5.22
C LYS A 305 5.99 12.97 -6.18
N VAL A 306 7.09 12.26 -6.41
CA VAL A 306 7.13 11.09 -7.30
C VAL A 306 6.31 9.92 -6.77
N VAL A 307 6.30 9.70 -5.45
CA VAL A 307 5.46 8.68 -4.81
C VAL A 307 4.00 9.13 -4.82
N GLN A 308 3.71 10.38 -4.47
CA GLN A 308 2.33 10.91 -4.55
C GLN A 308 1.78 10.81 -5.98
N ASP A 309 2.52 11.28 -6.98
CA ASP A 309 2.10 11.26 -8.38
C ASP A 309 1.80 9.82 -8.85
N PHE A 310 2.60 8.84 -8.42
CA PHE A 310 2.32 7.42 -8.65
C PHE A 310 1.01 6.95 -8.00
N LEU A 311 0.82 7.19 -6.70
CA LEU A 311 -0.38 6.71 -5.98
C LEU A 311 -1.68 7.30 -6.55
N TRP A 312 -1.69 8.59 -6.88
CA TRP A 312 -2.85 9.23 -7.51
C TRP A 312 -3.14 8.70 -8.92
N ALA A 313 -2.09 8.35 -9.68
CA ALA A 313 -2.25 7.81 -11.03
C ALA A 313 -2.91 6.42 -11.07
N GLN A 314 -2.93 5.69 -9.95
CA GLN A 314 -3.57 4.38 -9.85
C GLN A 314 -5.11 4.48 -9.90
N LYS A 315 -5.68 5.62 -9.50
CA LYS A 315 -7.12 5.97 -9.52
C LYS A 315 -8.05 5.14 -8.64
N VAL A 316 -7.80 3.85 -8.49
CA VAL A 316 -8.75 2.88 -7.93
C VAL A 316 -8.89 2.91 -6.40
N GLN A 317 -7.94 3.57 -5.73
CA GLN A 317 -7.97 3.86 -4.29
C GLN A 317 -7.63 5.34 -4.03
N GLU A 318 -8.29 6.24 -4.75
CA GLU A 318 -8.12 7.70 -4.72
C GLU A 318 -7.61 8.24 -3.35
N PRO A 319 -6.35 8.69 -3.25
CA PRO A 319 -5.74 8.99 -1.96
C PRO A 319 -6.39 10.14 -1.18
N ILE A 320 -6.22 10.12 0.15
CA ILE A 320 -6.57 11.14 1.13
C ILE A 320 -5.29 11.62 1.79
N ALA A 321 -5.08 12.93 1.85
CA ALA A 321 -3.97 13.53 2.57
C ALA A 321 -4.39 13.93 3.99
N LEU A 322 -3.70 13.40 5.00
CA LEU A 322 -3.89 13.68 6.42
C LEU A 322 -2.76 14.54 6.96
N PHE A 323 -3.04 15.31 8.02
CA PHE A 323 -2.02 16.07 8.71
C PHE A 323 -1.27 15.18 9.71
N SER A 324 -0.08 14.72 9.35
CA SER A 324 0.80 13.91 10.21
C SER A 324 2.07 14.65 10.65
N ASP A 325 2.42 15.74 9.97
CA ASP A 325 3.71 16.41 10.19
C ASP A 325 3.89 16.90 11.64
N TRP A 326 2.82 17.09 12.42
CA TRP A 326 2.92 17.44 13.85
C TRP A 326 3.64 16.39 14.71
N LEU A 327 3.76 15.14 14.25
CA LEU A 327 4.53 14.08 14.92
C LEU A 327 6.02 14.19 14.59
N TYR A 328 6.89 13.73 15.49
CA TYR A 328 8.33 13.76 15.29
C TYR A 328 8.73 12.85 14.12
N VAL A 329 8.19 11.64 14.07
CA VAL A 329 8.40 10.73 12.94
C VAL A 329 7.53 11.17 11.76
N GLY A 330 6.24 11.45 11.99
CA GLY A 330 5.39 12.12 11.01
C GLY A 330 4.53 11.16 10.21
N HIS A 331 4.17 10.02 10.77
CA HIS A 331 3.44 8.94 10.10
C HIS A 331 1.98 8.89 10.53
N VAL A 332 1.13 8.31 9.68
CA VAL A 332 -0.31 8.19 9.98
C VAL A 332 -0.61 7.01 10.91
N ASP A 333 0.21 5.96 10.88
CA ASP A 333 0.09 4.80 11.76
C ASP A 333 0.36 5.11 13.25
N GLU A 334 0.95 6.27 13.55
CA GLU A 334 1.17 6.79 14.91
C GLU A 334 -0.12 7.32 15.56
N PHE A 335 -1.18 7.61 14.81
CA PHE A 335 -2.42 8.15 15.41
C PHE A 335 -3.70 7.46 14.94
N MET A 336 -3.62 6.58 13.94
CA MET A 336 -4.78 5.87 13.43
C MET A 336 -4.47 4.42 13.03
N THR A 337 -5.48 3.55 13.16
CA THR A 337 -5.48 2.22 12.53
C THR A 337 -6.91 1.76 12.26
N PHE A 338 -7.08 0.70 11.47
CA PHE A 338 -8.36 0.06 11.23
C PHE A 338 -8.38 -1.36 11.77
N VAL A 339 -9.46 -1.74 12.43
CA VAL A 339 -9.72 -3.11 12.88
C VAL A 339 -11.02 -3.65 12.31
N PRO A 340 -11.13 -4.96 12.01
CA PRO A 340 -12.38 -5.54 11.58
C PRO A 340 -13.42 -5.52 12.71
N ALA A 341 -14.68 -5.33 12.35
CA ALA A 341 -15.81 -5.37 13.28
C ALA A 341 -16.95 -6.20 12.67
N PRO A 342 -17.74 -6.94 13.48
CA PRO A 342 -18.80 -7.80 12.98
C PRO A 342 -20.06 -7.04 12.54
N ASP A 343 -20.13 -5.74 12.82
CA ASP A 343 -21.30 -4.88 12.64
C ASP A 343 -20.97 -3.65 11.78
N ARG A 344 -21.95 -2.75 11.63
CA ARG A 344 -21.80 -1.46 10.93
C ARG A 344 -21.22 -1.65 9.52
N LYS A 345 -20.11 -0.97 9.23
CA LYS A 345 -19.38 -1.01 7.95
C LYS A 345 -18.37 -2.16 7.87
N GLY A 346 -18.36 -3.08 8.85
CA GLY A 346 -17.42 -4.20 8.91
C GLY A 346 -16.08 -3.84 9.56
N PHE A 347 -15.93 -2.63 10.10
CA PHE A 347 -14.71 -2.14 10.71
C PHE A 347 -14.95 -1.07 11.79
N ARG A 348 -13.90 -0.71 12.51
CA ARG A 348 -13.76 0.53 13.28
C ARG A 348 -12.46 1.23 12.93
N LEU A 349 -12.51 2.56 12.85
CA LEU A 349 -11.33 3.42 12.88
C LEU A 349 -10.94 3.61 14.35
N LEU A 350 -9.71 3.25 14.70
CA LEU A 350 -9.15 3.55 16.01
C LEU A 350 -8.32 4.82 15.88
N LEU A 351 -8.53 5.79 16.78
CA LEU A 351 -7.72 7.01 16.86
C LEU A 351 -7.05 7.10 18.22
N ALA A 352 -5.79 7.53 18.25
CA ALA A 352 -5.19 7.97 19.50
C ALA A 352 -5.97 9.17 20.06
N SER A 353 -6.20 9.21 21.37
CA SER A 353 -6.95 10.31 21.99
C SER A 353 -6.35 10.69 23.34
N PRO A 354 -5.63 11.84 23.40
CA PRO A 354 -5.24 12.46 24.65
C PRO A 354 -6.41 12.75 25.58
N ASP A 355 -7.57 13.16 25.04
CA ASP A 355 -8.77 13.39 25.85
C ASP A 355 -9.26 12.12 26.54
N ALA A 356 -9.29 10.99 25.84
CA ALA A 356 -9.60 9.69 26.43
C ALA A 356 -8.58 9.30 27.51
N GLY A 357 -7.28 9.53 27.26
CA GLY A 357 -6.19 9.29 28.22
C GLY A 357 -6.35 10.09 29.51
N LEU A 358 -6.53 11.42 29.40
CA LEU A 358 -6.74 12.31 30.54
C LEU A 358 -8.07 12.03 31.25
N LYS A 359 -9.12 11.61 30.54
CA LYS A 359 -10.39 11.18 31.14
C LYS A 359 -10.20 9.92 31.98
N LEU A 360 -9.51 8.90 31.46
CA LEU A 360 -9.21 7.68 32.20
C LEU A 360 -8.42 7.99 33.47
N PHE A 361 -7.37 8.81 33.38
CA PHE A 361 -6.54 9.15 34.53
C PHE A 361 -7.28 9.98 35.58
N ARG A 362 -8.17 10.90 35.17
CA ARG A 362 -9.08 11.58 36.11
C ARG A 362 -10.03 10.61 36.81
N GLY A 363 -10.54 9.61 36.09
CA GLY A 363 -11.33 8.52 36.68
C GLY A 363 -10.54 7.80 37.78
N LEU A 364 -9.31 7.37 37.47
CA LEU A 364 -8.42 6.71 38.43
C LEU A 364 -8.17 7.58 39.68
N HIS A 365 -7.90 8.88 39.51
CA HIS A 365 -7.75 9.80 40.63
C HIS A 365 -9.00 9.83 41.52
N ASN A 366 -10.17 10.01 40.92
CA ASN A 366 -11.45 10.10 41.63
C ASN A 366 -11.80 8.82 42.39
N ASP A 367 -11.37 7.66 41.87
CA ASP A 367 -11.56 6.35 42.50
C ASP A 367 -10.51 6.04 43.59
N GLY A 368 -9.63 7.00 43.92
CA GLY A 368 -8.62 6.86 44.97
C GLY A 368 -7.31 6.21 44.51
N HIS A 369 -7.11 6.07 43.20
CA HIS A 369 -5.91 5.47 42.59
C HIS A 369 -4.91 6.50 42.06
N GLY A 370 -4.97 7.75 42.53
CA GLY A 370 -4.06 8.84 42.13
C GLY A 370 -2.55 8.55 42.32
N GLN A 371 -2.21 7.66 43.26
CA GLN A 371 -0.83 7.24 43.54
C GLN A 371 -0.36 6.04 42.71
N ALA A 372 -1.22 5.46 41.87
CA ALA A 372 -0.80 4.44 40.92
C ALA A 372 0.19 5.03 39.91
N LYS A 373 1.20 4.24 39.52
CA LYS A 373 2.35 4.73 38.76
C LYS A 373 2.42 4.16 37.36
N LEU A 374 2.76 4.99 36.39
CA LEU A 374 3.23 4.56 35.08
C LEU A 374 4.67 4.03 35.20
N PHE A 375 5.06 3.20 34.23
CA PHE A 375 6.41 2.65 34.07
C PHE A 375 6.89 1.77 35.24
N GLU A 376 5.96 1.33 36.10
CA GLU A 376 6.27 0.50 37.24
C GLU A 376 6.82 -0.87 36.81
N GLY A 377 8.09 -1.12 37.11
CA GLY A 377 8.81 -2.35 36.78
C GLY A 377 9.74 -2.22 35.57
N LEU A 378 9.78 -1.07 34.91
CA LEU A 378 10.79 -0.75 33.89
C LEU A 378 12.07 -0.26 34.58
N LYS A 379 13.22 -0.78 34.12
CA LYS A 379 14.53 -0.33 34.59
C LYS A 379 14.85 1.01 33.93
N ASP A 380 15.53 1.88 34.66
CA ASP A 380 16.04 3.17 34.18
C ASP A 380 14.95 4.17 33.73
N GLU A 381 13.68 3.89 34.04
CA GLU A 381 12.56 4.82 33.84
C GLU A 381 12.13 5.46 35.15
N GLU A 382 11.90 6.78 35.10
CA GLU A 382 11.27 7.50 36.19
C GLU A 382 9.80 7.11 36.29
N GLN A 383 9.39 6.61 37.45
CA GLN A 383 7.99 6.28 37.70
C GLN A 383 7.23 7.54 38.10
N ILE A 384 6.17 7.85 37.37
CA ILE A 384 5.32 9.01 37.61
C ILE A 384 3.91 8.56 38.02
N THR A 385 3.34 9.21 39.03
CA THR A 385 1.99 8.93 39.52
C THR A 385 0.92 9.56 38.62
N VAL A 386 -0.29 9.01 38.65
CA VAL A 386 -1.46 9.61 38.00
C VAL A 386 -1.66 11.06 38.47
N ASP A 387 -1.51 11.34 39.77
CA ASP A 387 -1.66 12.68 40.34
C ASP A 387 -0.63 13.68 39.82
N GLU A 388 0.61 13.24 39.60
CA GLU A 388 1.67 14.08 39.04
C GLU A 388 1.37 14.42 37.57
N ILE A 389 0.96 13.44 36.76
CA ILE A 389 0.54 13.67 35.37
C ILE A 389 -0.61 14.66 35.30
N LEU A 390 -1.65 14.50 36.13
CA LEU A 390 -2.82 15.38 36.12
C LEU A 390 -2.52 16.81 36.60
N LYS A 391 -1.47 17.00 37.39
CA LYS A 391 -1.00 18.31 37.87
C LYS A 391 -0.06 19.01 36.89
N ASP A 392 0.51 18.29 35.93
CA ASP A 392 1.41 18.86 34.92
C ASP A 392 0.62 19.69 33.89
N GLU A 393 0.63 21.01 34.08
CA GLU A 393 -0.07 21.93 33.18
C GLU A 393 0.58 22.03 31.80
N GLY A 394 1.89 21.77 31.71
CA GLY A 394 2.64 21.77 30.46
C GLY A 394 2.24 20.58 29.60
N LEU A 395 2.31 19.37 30.17
CA LEU A 395 1.88 18.14 29.50
C LEU A 395 0.40 18.22 29.08
N ARG A 396 -0.46 18.81 29.91
CA ARG A 396 -1.87 19.05 29.54
C ARG A 396 -2.00 19.99 28.34
N ALA A 397 -1.23 21.07 28.27
CA ALA A 397 -1.25 21.99 27.13
C ALA A 397 -0.73 21.33 25.84
N GLU A 398 0.32 20.54 25.94
CA GLU A 398 0.87 19.74 24.84
C GLU A 398 -0.18 18.76 24.30
N ASN A 399 -0.87 18.04 25.19
CA ASN A 399 -1.90 17.07 24.80
C ASN A 399 -3.17 17.73 24.24
N ASN A 400 -3.53 18.93 24.69
CA ASN A 400 -4.62 19.71 24.06
C ASN A 400 -4.27 20.09 22.60
N TYR A 401 -3.02 20.45 22.33
CA TYR A 401 -2.55 20.70 20.97
C TYR A 401 -2.61 19.43 20.12
N VAL A 402 -2.10 18.31 20.63
CA VAL A 402 -2.12 17.02 19.92
C VAL A 402 -3.55 16.56 19.64
N GLN A 403 -4.46 16.63 20.61
CA GLN A 403 -5.87 16.31 20.41
C GLN A 403 -6.47 17.17 19.29
N SER A 404 -6.14 18.46 19.21
CA SER A 404 -6.60 19.34 18.13
C SER A 404 -6.07 18.90 16.75
N CYS A 405 -4.83 18.39 16.66
CA CYS A 405 -4.29 17.82 15.43
C CYS A 405 -5.03 16.53 15.02
N ILE A 406 -5.36 15.68 15.99
CA ILE A 406 -6.09 14.44 15.74
C ILE A 406 -7.55 14.74 15.36
N ASP A 407 -8.21 15.69 16.02
CA ASP A 407 -9.58 16.12 15.71
C ASP A 407 -9.70 16.65 14.28
N TRP A 408 -8.71 17.41 13.82
CA TRP A 408 -8.63 17.83 12.43
C TRP A 408 -8.65 16.63 11.47
N ASN A 409 -7.82 15.62 11.75
CA ASN A 409 -7.79 14.39 10.95
C ASN A 409 -9.07 13.58 11.09
N ARG A 410 -9.70 13.53 12.26
CA ARG A 410 -11.01 12.91 12.49
C ARG A 410 -12.04 13.50 11.55
N ASP A 411 -12.11 14.83 11.44
CA ASP A 411 -13.04 15.52 10.55
C ASP A 411 -12.76 15.28 9.07
N VAL A 412 -11.46 15.23 8.69
CA VAL A 412 -11.06 14.83 7.33
C VAL A 412 -11.51 13.40 7.05
N LEU A 413 -11.20 12.43 7.91
CA LEU A 413 -11.55 11.02 7.73
C LEU A 413 -13.06 10.81 7.69
N LYS A 414 -13.82 11.45 8.59
CA LYS A 414 -15.29 11.40 8.56
C LYS A 414 -15.86 11.89 7.25
N ARG A 415 -15.36 13.01 6.72
CA ARG A 415 -15.82 13.55 5.43
C ARG A 415 -15.40 12.67 4.26
N GLU A 416 -14.14 12.25 4.21
CA GLU A 416 -13.54 11.59 3.05
C GLU A 416 -13.84 10.09 2.96
N LEU A 417 -14.21 9.47 4.09
CA LEU A 417 -14.60 8.05 4.20
C LEU A 417 -16.06 7.86 4.60
N GLY A 418 -16.80 8.96 4.79
CA GLY A 418 -18.21 8.95 5.16
C GLY A 418 -18.46 8.27 6.50
N LEU A 419 -17.61 8.50 7.51
CA LEU A 419 -17.70 7.87 8.84
C LEU A 419 -18.61 8.65 9.78
N ASP A 420 -19.33 7.92 10.62
CA ASP A 420 -20.04 8.46 11.77
C ASP A 420 -19.23 8.22 13.05
N GLU A 421 -19.58 8.88 14.15
CA GLU A 421 -18.92 8.69 15.45
C GLU A 421 -18.95 7.22 15.92
N GLU A 422 -20.00 6.47 15.60
CA GLU A 422 -20.12 5.05 15.96
C GLU A 422 -19.13 4.15 15.20
N ASP A 423 -18.51 4.65 14.13
CA ASP A 423 -17.48 3.94 13.38
C ASP A 423 -16.07 4.21 13.94
N ILE A 424 -15.94 5.11 14.93
CA ILE A 424 -14.66 5.56 15.50
C ILE A 424 -14.57 5.15 16.98
N ILE A 425 -13.40 4.67 17.39
CA ILE A 425 -13.08 4.38 18.80
C ILE A 425 -11.84 5.18 19.19
N ASP A 426 -11.97 5.96 20.26
CA ASP A 426 -10.90 6.75 20.85
C ASP A 426 -10.10 5.91 21.85
N LEU A 427 -8.79 5.81 21.62
CA LEU A 427 -7.88 5.03 22.47
C LEU A 427 -7.15 5.96 23.46
N PRO A 428 -7.03 5.59 24.74
CA PRO A 428 -6.43 6.45 25.76
C PRO A 428 -4.90 6.50 25.58
N ILE A 429 -4.41 7.48 24.84
CA ILE A 429 -2.98 7.64 24.49
C ILE A 429 -2.56 9.09 24.72
N LEU A 430 -1.46 9.29 25.44
CA LEU A 430 -0.88 10.61 25.71
C LEU A 430 0.40 10.81 24.90
N PHE A 431 0.69 12.07 24.60
CA PHE A 431 1.89 12.51 23.90
C PHE A 431 2.66 13.53 24.73
N LYS A 432 3.89 13.83 24.32
CA LYS A 432 4.69 14.98 24.77
C LYS A 432 5.30 15.70 23.57
N LEU A 433 5.53 17.00 23.69
CA LEU A 433 6.23 17.75 22.66
C LEU A 433 7.73 17.79 22.94
N VAL A 434 8.52 17.66 21.87
CA VAL A 434 9.97 17.86 21.88
C VAL A 434 10.34 18.83 20.76
N VAL A 435 11.49 19.48 20.90
CA VAL A 435 12.05 20.33 19.85
C VAL A 435 12.90 19.45 18.93
N ASP A 436 12.58 19.45 17.64
CA ASP A 436 13.34 18.72 16.63
C ASP A 436 14.64 19.44 16.23
N ASN A 437 15.39 18.83 15.31
CA ASN A 437 16.64 19.38 14.80
C ASN A 437 16.48 20.72 14.06
N ASN A 438 15.26 21.07 13.66
CA ASN A 438 14.92 22.32 12.97
C ASN A 438 14.37 23.39 13.94
N ALA A 439 14.44 23.14 15.25
CA ALA A 439 13.88 23.99 16.29
C ALA A 439 12.33 24.11 16.24
N GLU A 440 11.65 23.09 15.73
CA GLU A 440 10.18 23.01 15.68
C GLU A 440 9.65 22.03 16.72
N PHE A 441 8.49 22.34 17.32
CA PHE A 441 7.84 21.42 18.24
C PHE A 441 7.18 20.27 17.48
N ARG A 442 7.49 19.03 17.87
CA ARG A 442 6.92 17.81 17.32
C ARG A 442 6.50 16.86 18.44
N ALA A 443 5.46 16.07 18.21
CA ALA A 443 4.93 15.15 19.21
C ALA A 443 5.64 13.78 19.20
N LEU A 444 5.80 13.20 20.38
CA LEU A 444 6.21 11.83 20.62
C LEU A 444 5.21 11.16 21.56
N ALA A 445 5.00 9.86 21.41
CA ALA A 445 4.20 9.09 22.36
C ALA A 445 4.80 9.20 23.78
N TYR A 446 3.95 9.44 24.77
CA TYR A 446 4.39 9.59 26.17
C TYR A 446 4.70 8.23 26.83
N TYR A 447 3.94 7.21 26.44
CA TYR A 447 4.14 5.78 26.71
C TYR A 447 3.89 5.01 25.40
N PRO A 448 4.22 3.71 25.30
CA PRO A 448 4.07 2.96 24.05
C PRO A 448 2.72 3.16 23.38
N ASP A 449 2.75 3.58 22.11
CA ASP A 449 1.59 4.02 21.38
C ASP A 449 0.69 2.85 20.98
N MET A 450 -0.39 2.65 21.73
CA MET A 450 -1.26 1.50 21.55
C MET A 450 -1.98 1.48 20.19
N VAL A 451 -2.09 2.61 19.47
CA VAL A 451 -2.74 2.62 18.14
C VAL A 451 -1.83 1.98 17.07
N ASN A 452 -0.51 2.05 17.27
CA ASN A 452 0.52 1.53 16.39
C ASN A 452 0.68 0.00 16.55
N MET A 453 -0.43 -0.71 16.37
CA MET A 453 -0.57 -2.16 16.57
C MET A 453 -0.55 -2.94 15.26
N ILE A 454 -0.14 -4.21 15.32
CA ILE A 454 -0.32 -5.14 14.20
C ILE A 454 -1.69 -5.82 14.26
N VAL A 455 -2.44 -5.77 13.14
CA VAL A 455 -3.81 -6.33 13.04
C VAL A 455 -3.80 -7.63 12.23
N LEU A 456 -3.95 -8.77 12.92
CA LEU A 456 -3.96 -10.11 12.31
C LEU A 456 -5.37 -10.72 12.31
N GLY A 457 -6.27 -10.08 11.55
CA GLY A 457 -7.69 -10.40 11.57
C GLY A 457 -8.29 -10.03 12.93
N LYS A 458 -8.72 -11.02 13.71
CA LYS A 458 -9.26 -10.80 15.06
C LYS A 458 -8.19 -10.71 16.15
N ASN A 459 -6.95 -11.10 15.87
CA ASN A 459 -5.88 -11.08 16.87
C ASN A 459 -5.03 -9.82 16.70
N LEU A 460 -4.90 -9.03 17.77
CA LEU A 460 -4.20 -7.76 17.78
C LEU A 460 -2.89 -7.90 18.55
N GLY A 461 -1.78 -7.44 17.97
CA GLY A 461 -0.50 -7.26 18.67
C GLY A 461 -0.30 -5.80 19.02
N ILE A 462 -0.65 -5.44 20.25
CA ILE A 462 -0.73 -4.06 20.73
C ILE A 462 0.54 -3.74 21.52
N PRO A 463 1.19 -2.58 21.32
CA PRO A 463 2.29 -2.12 22.16
C PRO A 463 1.88 -2.10 23.64
N LYS A 464 2.73 -2.63 24.53
CA LYS A 464 2.41 -2.73 25.96
C LYS A 464 2.61 -1.36 26.62
N PRO A 465 1.57 -0.70 27.15
CA PRO A 465 1.67 0.71 27.55
C PRO A 465 2.37 0.95 28.90
N PHE A 466 2.56 -0.10 29.72
CA PHE A 466 3.10 0.04 31.09
C PHE A 466 2.38 1.09 31.95
N GLY A 467 1.07 1.20 31.77
CA GLY A 467 0.21 2.15 32.48
C GLY A 467 0.01 1.86 33.97
N PRO A 468 -0.73 2.74 34.68
CA PRO A 468 -0.97 2.63 36.11
C PRO A 468 -1.69 1.32 36.45
N LYS A 469 -1.22 0.64 37.50
CA LYS A 469 -1.83 -0.62 37.96
C LYS A 469 -2.90 -0.37 39.01
N VAL A 470 -4.10 -0.88 38.75
CA VAL A 470 -5.21 -0.97 39.70
C VAL A 470 -5.46 -2.44 39.99
N ASN A 471 -5.38 -2.85 41.25
CA ASN A 471 -5.54 -4.25 41.68
C ASN A 471 -4.65 -5.23 40.89
N GLY A 472 -3.43 -4.81 40.57
CA GLY A 472 -2.44 -5.60 39.83
C GLY A 472 -2.63 -5.65 38.31
N ARG A 473 -3.63 -4.96 37.75
CA ARG A 473 -3.88 -4.89 36.31
C ARG A 473 -3.61 -3.49 35.77
N CYS A 474 -2.99 -3.39 34.59
CA CYS A 474 -2.77 -2.11 33.93
C CYS A 474 -4.12 -1.52 33.46
N ALA A 475 -4.43 -0.30 33.88
CA ALA A 475 -5.69 0.36 33.55
C ALA A 475 -5.84 0.66 32.05
N LEU A 476 -4.73 1.01 31.37
CA LEU A 476 -4.73 1.24 29.92
C LEU A 476 -5.01 -0.06 29.16
N GLU A 477 -4.39 -1.17 29.55
CA GLU A 477 -4.65 -2.49 28.93
C GLU A 477 -6.11 -2.92 29.16
N ALA A 478 -6.64 -2.69 30.37
CA ALA A 478 -8.03 -3.01 30.69
C ALA A 478 -9.03 -2.19 29.87
N GLU A 479 -8.77 -0.89 29.67
CA GLU A 479 -9.60 -0.02 28.83
C GLU A 479 -9.57 -0.46 27.36
N MET A 480 -8.37 -0.75 26.83
CA MET A 480 -8.23 -1.30 25.46
C MET A 480 -9.02 -2.59 25.27
N CYS A 481 -8.92 -3.55 26.21
CA CYS A 481 -9.70 -4.77 26.18
C CYS A 481 -11.21 -4.48 26.22
N SER A 482 -11.67 -3.59 27.10
CA SER A 482 -13.07 -3.20 27.21
C SER A 482 -13.64 -2.66 25.89
N LEU A 483 -12.87 -1.81 25.20
CA LEU A 483 -13.28 -1.22 23.92
C LEU A 483 -13.31 -2.26 22.79
N LEU A 484 -12.31 -3.14 22.69
CA LEU A 484 -12.08 -3.97 21.50
C LEU A 484 -12.63 -5.41 21.62
N GLU A 485 -12.65 -6.01 22.80
CA GLU A 485 -13.15 -7.38 22.99
C GLU A 485 -14.66 -7.48 22.71
N SER A 486 -15.40 -6.38 22.89
CA SER A 486 -16.81 -6.28 22.53
C SER A 486 -17.07 -6.48 21.02
N LEU A 487 -16.06 -6.22 20.18
CA LEU A 487 -16.08 -6.46 18.74
C LEU A 487 -15.62 -7.87 18.36
N GLY A 488 -15.30 -8.71 19.36
CA GLY A 488 -14.74 -10.04 19.15
C GLY A 488 -13.25 -10.04 18.75
N LEU A 489 -12.53 -8.96 19.09
CA LEU A 489 -11.09 -8.85 18.91
C LEU A 489 -10.35 -9.37 20.14
N SER A 490 -9.16 -9.94 19.94
CA SER A 490 -8.30 -10.49 20.99
C SER A 490 -7.05 -9.64 21.14
N CYS A 491 -6.91 -8.98 22.28
CA CYS A 491 -5.81 -8.07 22.57
C CYS A 491 -4.59 -8.81 23.15
N THR A 492 -3.45 -8.78 22.46
CA THR A 492 -2.16 -9.28 22.97
C THR A 492 -1.19 -8.12 23.14
N PHE A 493 -0.83 -7.79 24.39
CA PHE A 493 0.10 -6.71 24.68
C PHE A 493 1.56 -7.16 24.59
N ILE A 494 2.30 -6.61 23.64
CA ILE A 494 3.67 -6.97 23.30
C ILE A 494 4.62 -5.96 23.94
N ASN A 495 5.60 -6.44 24.72
CA ASN A 495 6.64 -5.58 25.25
C ASN A 495 7.66 -5.26 24.14
N ASP A 496 7.61 -4.04 23.66
CA ASP A 496 8.47 -3.43 22.65
C ASP A 496 9.25 -2.22 23.19
N PHE A 497 9.10 -1.91 24.48
CA PHE A 497 9.56 -0.66 25.11
C PHE A 497 11.03 -0.33 24.80
N ALA A 498 11.95 -1.24 25.12
CA ALA A 498 13.38 -1.00 24.95
C ALA A 498 13.85 -1.09 23.49
N SER A 499 13.25 -1.99 22.70
CA SER A 499 13.73 -2.32 21.35
C SER A 499 13.07 -1.51 20.24
N TYR A 500 11.92 -0.88 20.50
CA TYR A 500 11.16 -0.06 19.54
C TYR A 500 10.73 1.29 20.14
N HIS A 501 9.94 1.33 21.22
CA HIS A 501 9.38 2.59 21.75
C HIS A 501 10.44 3.65 22.02
N LYS A 502 11.55 3.26 22.68
CA LYS A 502 12.69 4.16 22.96
C LYS A 502 13.39 4.69 21.71
N LEU A 503 13.11 4.10 20.56
CA LEU A 503 13.63 4.43 19.24
C LEU A 503 12.54 5.06 18.36
N LEU A 504 11.45 5.53 18.98
CA LEU A 504 10.38 6.34 18.39
C LEU A 504 9.45 5.58 17.42
N GLY A 505 9.18 4.30 17.68
CA GLY A 505 8.17 3.52 16.95
C GLY A 505 7.74 2.29 17.74
N GLU A 506 6.70 1.59 17.30
CA GLU A 506 6.12 0.48 18.08
C GLU A 506 5.98 -0.82 17.26
N VAL A 507 5.08 -1.71 17.68
CA VAL A 507 4.82 -3.01 17.03
C VAL A 507 4.52 -2.88 15.54
N HIS A 508 3.66 -1.94 15.12
CA HIS A 508 3.33 -1.75 13.71
C HIS A 508 4.57 -1.32 12.91
N CYS A 509 5.25 -0.24 13.32
CA CYS A 509 6.48 0.23 12.66
C CYS A 509 7.55 -0.88 12.53
N GLY A 510 7.65 -1.76 13.52
CA GLY A 510 8.60 -2.87 13.57
C GLY A 510 8.22 -4.11 12.76
N SER A 511 7.06 -4.13 12.11
CA SER A 511 6.51 -5.27 11.38
C SER A 511 5.89 -4.85 10.04
N ASN A 512 5.49 -5.81 9.21
CA ASN A 512 4.71 -5.55 8.00
C ASN A 512 3.88 -6.80 7.67
N VAL A 513 2.78 -6.66 6.94
CA VAL A 513 1.82 -7.75 6.69
C VAL A 513 1.40 -7.79 5.24
N ARG A 514 1.66 -8.91 4.57
CA ARG A 514 1.05 -9.21 3.28
C ARG A 514 -0.34 -9.80 3.50
N ARG A 515 -1.36 -9.25 2.84
CA ARG A 515 -2.75 -9.68 2.98
C ARG A 515 -3.28 -10.26 1.67
N GLU A 516 -4.37 -11.01 1.77
CA GLU A 516 -5.09 -11.49 0.59
C GLU A 516 -5.67 -10.31 -0.21
N PRO A 517 -5.59 -10.31 -1.55
CA PRO A 517 -6.19 -9.28 -2.38
C PRO A 517 -7.72 -9.21 -2.23
N PHE A 518 -8.30 -8.07 -2.61
CA PHE A 518 -9.76 -7.95 -2.70
C PHE A 518 -10.35 -8.94 -3.72
N ASP A 519 -11.55 -9.45 -3.43
CA ASP A 519 -12.35 -10.22 -4.40
C ASP A 519 -12.95 -9.30 -5.48
N PHE A 520 -13.24 -8.04 -5.14
CA PHE A 520 -13.75 -7.04 -6.06
C PHE A 520 -12.72 -6.75 -7.16
N LYS A 521 -13.17 -6.80 -8.41
CA LYS A 521 -12.32 -6.56 -9.58
C LYS A 521 -12.24 -5.07 -9.89
N TRP A 522 -11.05 -4.49 -9.85
CA TRP A 522 -10.83 -3.04 -9.96
C TRP A 522 -11.42 -2.42 -11.23
N TRP A 523 -11.48 -3.16 -12.34
CA TRP A 523 -12.07 -2.68 -13.60
C TRP A 523 -13.61 -2.52 -13.54
N ASN A 524 -14.26 -3.14 -12.55
CA ASN A 524 -15.70 -2.99 -12.31
C ASN A 524 -16.05 -1.73 -11.49
N LEU A 525 -15.06 -0.91 -11.12
CA LEU A 525 -15.31 0.40 -10.51
C LEU A 525 -16.18 1.25 -11.43
N GLU A 526 -17.13 1.99 -10.85
CA GLU A 526 -17.88 3.02 -11.55
C GLU A 526 -17.19 4.37 -11.25
N MET A 527 -16.46 4.87 -12.25
CA MET A 527 -15.61 6.07 -12.16
C MET A 527 -16.32 7.35 -12.57
#